data_AF-A0A3B9V7J6-F1
#
_entry.id   AF-A0A3B9V7J6-F1
#
_cell.length_a   1.000
_cell.length_b   1.000
_cell.length_c   1.000
_cell.angle_alpha   90.00
_cell.angle_beta   90.00
_cell.angle_gamma   90.00
#
_symmetry.space_group_name_H-M   'P 1'
#
loop_
_entity.id
_entity.type
_entity.pdbx_description
1 polymer ?
#
loop_
_entity_poly.entity_id
_entity_poly.type
_entity_poly.pdbx_seq_one_letter_code
_entity_poly.pdbx_strand_id
1 'polypeptide(L)'
;TIPHAVNVPFTKLNSKALAKDPMAVVELMVETFGVKDLDGVLDYDGAKTLYLFCNGSWCGQSPASIRALLTMGYPENKIKYYRGGMNAWKSLGLTTK
;
A
#
# COMPACT_ATOMS: atom_id res chain seq x y z
N THR A 1 4.65 0.81 15.63
CA THR A 1 4.88 0.42 14.21
C THR A 1 6.21 0.99 13.73
N ILE A 2 6.63 0.77 12.47
CA ILE A 2 7.78 1.50 11.90
C ILE A 2 7.51 3.01 12.03
N PRO A 3 8.44 3.83 12.56
CA PRO A 3 8.25 5.26 12.73
C PRO A 3 7.80 5.95 11.44
N HIS A 4 6.91 6.93 11.55
CA HIS A 4 6.31 7.68 10.43
C HIS A 4 5.49 6.86 9.41
N ALA A 5 5.31 5.55 9.62
CA ALA A 5 4.43 4.75 8.77
C ALA A 5 2.95 5.17 8.94
N VAL A 6 2.22 5.18 7.83
CA VAL A 6 0.76 5.39 7.79
C VAL A 6 0.05 4.05 7.79
N ASN A 7 -1.02 3.92 8.58
CA ASN A 7 -1.85 2.72 8.57
C ASN A 7 -2.82 2.79 7.38
N VAL A 8 -2.76 1.78 6.50
CA VAL A 8 -3.75 1.55 5.45
C VAL A 8 -4.48 0.25 5.79
N PRO A 9 -5.76 0.30 6.20
CA PRO A 9 -6.50 -0.90 6.54
C PRO A 9 -6.59 -1.86 5.36
N PHE A 10 -6.27 -3.14 5.57
CA PHE A 10 -6.32 -4.15 4.51
C PHE A 10 -7.70 -4.24 3.85
N THR A 11 -8.78 -4.01 4.61
CA THR A 11 -10.16 -4.01 4.10
C THR A 11 -10.45 -2.90 3.08
N LYS A 12 -9.60 -1.86 3.00
CA LYS A 12 -9.71 -0.77 2.03
C LYS A 12 -8.80 -0.96 0.81
N LEU A 13 -7.84 -1.88 0.83
CA LEU A 13 -6.90 -2.06 -0.27
C LEU A 13 -6.56 -3.54 -0.50
N ASN A 14 -7.44 -4.21 -1.23
CA ASN A 14 -7.24 -5.55 -1.77
C ASN A 14 -8.23 -5.78 -2.92
N SER A 15 -8.12 -6.90 -3.64
CA SER A 15 -8.99 -7.20 -4.78
C SER A 15 -10.49 -7.25 -4.44
N LYS A 16 -10.86 -7.70 -3.22
CA LYS A 16 -12.26 -7.68 -2.77
C LYS A 16 -12.74 -6.26 -2.45
N ALA A 17 -11.87 -5.43 -1.87
CA ALA A 17 -12.19 -4.02 -1.61
C ALA A 17 -12.43 -3.28 -2.92
N LEU A 18 -11.54 -3.46 -3.89
CA LEU A 18 -11.66 -2.92 -5.24
C LEU A 18 -12.95 -3.36 -5.93
N ALA A 19 -13.30 -4.65 -5.85
CA ALA A 19 -14.54 -5.15 -6.45
C ALA A 19 -15.81 -4.65 -5.74
N LYS A 20 -15.74 -4.40 -4.43
CA LYS A 20 -16.89 -3.98 -3.63
C LYS A 20 -17.16 -2.48 -3.76
N ASP A 21 -16.12 -1.66 -3.70
CA ASP A 21 -16.20 -0.21 -3.70
C ASP A 21 -14.94 0.40 -4.34
N PRO A 22 -14.90 0.47 -5.69
CA PRO A 22 -13.76 1.02 -6.41
C PRO A 22 -13.46 2.48 -6.05
N MET A 23 -14.49 3.29 -5.81
CA MET A 23 -14.35 4.72 -5.52
C MET A 23 -13.61 4.97 -4.21
N ALA A 24 -13.91 4.20 -3.17
CA ALA A 24 -13.17 4.28 -1.90
C ALA A 24 -11.69 3.91 -2.05
N VAL A 25 -11.36 3.01 -2.99
CA VAL A 25 -9.95 2.68 -3.29
C VAL A 25 -9.27 3.81 -4.04
N VAL A 26 -9.95 4.42 -5.02
CA VAL A 26 -9.43 5.58 -5.76
C VAL A 26 -9.20 6.77 -4.82
N GLU A 27 -10.14 7.07 -3.93
CA GLU A 27 -10.00 8.13 -2.92
C GLU A 27 -8.75 7.91 -2.06
N LEU A 28 -8.52 6.69 -1.58
CA LEU A 28 -7.29 6.33 -0.86
C LEU A 28 -6.02 6.60 -1.71
N MET A 29 -6.05 6.24 -3.00
CA MET A 29 -4.91 6.44 -3.90
C MET A 29 -4.62 7.93 -4.12
N VAL A 30 -5.66 8.74 -4.27
CA VAL A 30 -5.54 10.19 -4.48
C VAL A 30 -5.04 10.87 -3.21
N GLU A 31 -5.75 10.69 -2.10
CA GLU A 31 -5.47 11.41 -0.84
C GLU A 31 -4.15 10.97 -0.19
N THR A 32 -3.83 9.68 -0.24
CA THR A 32 -2.69 9.13 0.51
C THR A 32 -1.47 8.90 -0.36
N PHE A 33 -1.68 8.36 -1.57
CA PHE A 33 -0.57 7.89 -2.42
C PHE A 33 -0.13 8.90 -3.49
N GLY A 34 -0.77 10.07 -3.58
CA GLY A 34 -0.37 11.13 -4.51
C GLY A 34 -0.70 10.83 -5.96
N VAL A 35 -1.60 9.89 -6.22
CA VAL A 35 -2.21 9.70 -7.54
C VAL A 35 -3.14 10.89 -7.80
N LYS A 36 -3.30 11.27 -9.07
CA LYS A 36 -4.29 12.28 -9.45
C LYS A 36 -5.42 11.63 -10.23
N ASP A 37 -6.64 12.11 -10.02
CA ASP A 37 -7.79 11.75 -10.85
C ASP A 37 -8.03 12.90 -11.84
N LEU A 38 -7.90 12.61 -13.13
CA LEU A 38 -8.12 13.53 -14.24
C LEU A 38 -9.43 13.13 -14.93
N ASP A 39 -10.55 13.41 -14.28
CA ASP A 39 -11.91 13.11 -14.75
C ASP A 39 -12.13 11.63 -15.11
N GLY A 40 -11.73 10.73 -14.22
CA GLY A 40 -11.87 9.27 -14.36
C GLY A 40 -10.63 8.59 -14.92
N VAL A 41 -9.59 9.35 -15.27
CA VAL A 41 -8.28 8.81 -15.67
C VAL A 41 -7.27 9.03 -14.56
N LEU A 42 -6.71 7.94 -14.04
CA LEU A 42 -5.70 8.02 -12.98
C LEU A 42 -4.32 8.34 -13.56
N ASP A 43 -3.73 9.44 -13.07
CA ASP A 43 -2.36 9.88 -13.36
C ASP A 43 -1.41 9.53 -12.21
N TYR A 44 -0.34 8.81 -12.53
CA TYR A 44 0.65 8.27 -11.61
C TYR A 44 2.00 9.00 -11.61
N ASP A 45 2.16 10.07 -12.40
CA ASP A 45 3.40 10.83 -12.47
C ASP A 45 3.79 11.35 -11.08
N GLY A 46 2.81 11.91 -10.36
CA GLY A 46 2.94 12.39 -8.99
C GLY A 46 2.89 11.32 -7.89
N ALA A 47 2.66 10.05 -8.25
CA ALA A 47 2.48 8.99 -7.24
C ALA A 47 3.74 8.80 -6.38
N LYS A 48 3.55 8.58 -5.08
CA LYS A 48 4.63 8.34 -4.11
C LYS A 48 5.31 6.99 -4.33
N THR A 49 6.52 6.81 -3.81
CA THR A 49 7.09 5.46 -3.65
C THR A 49 6.53 4.83 -2.38
N LEU A 50 5.86 3.68 -2.51
CA LEU A 50 5.23 2.98 -1.41
C LEU A 50 6.17 1.92 -0.85
N TYR A 51 6.46 2.00 0.45
CA TYR A 51 7.14 0.94 1.21
C TYR A 51 6.11 0.19 2.03
N LEU A 52 5.67 -0.97 1.53
CA LEU A 52 4.63 -1.77 2.17
C LEU A 52 5.24 -2.79 3.12
N PHE A 53 4.61 -2.96 4.27
CA PHE A 53 4.94 -3.98 5.25
C PHE A 53 3.67 -4.41 6.02
N CYS A 54 3.73 -5.55 6.70
CA CYS A 54 2.69 -6.05 7.60
C CYS A 54 3.38 -6.59 8.87
N ASN A 55 2.80 -7.60 9.52
CA ASN A 55 3.30 -8.17 10.75
C ASN A 55 4.63 -8.92 10.54
N GLY A 56 4.70 -9.79 9.52
CA GLY A 56 5.89 -10.58 9.24
C GLY A 56 5.86 -11.18 7.84
N SER A 57 6.89 -11.97 7.52
CA SER A 57 7.09 -12.61 6.20
C SER A 57 5.99 -13.58 5.77
N TRP A 58 5.19 -14.06 6.72
CA TRP A 58 4.01 -14.90 6.51
C TRP A 58 2.72 -14.11 6.28
N CYS A 59 2.70 -12.81 6.56
CA CYS A 59 1.48 -12.02 6.40
C CYS A 59 1.14 -11.84 4.92
N GLY A 60 0.00 -12.41 4.50
CA GLY A 60 -0.48 -12.34 3.12
C GLY A 60 -1.15 -11.00 2.72
N GLN A 61 -1.37 -10.09 3.67
CA GLN A 61 -2.10 -8.84 3.42
C GLN A 61 -1.31 -7.88 2.51
N SER A 62 -0.05 -7.55 2.82
CA SER A 62 0.75 -6.67 1.95
C SER A 62 0.93 -7.24 0.54
N PRO A 63 1.24 -8.53 0.33
CA PRO A 63 1.26 -9.11 -1.02
C PRO A 63 -0.07 -8.98 -1.77
N ALA A 64 -1.21 -9.13 -1.09
CA ALA A 64 -2.53 -8.95 -1.70
C ALA A 64 -2.82 -7.49 -2.08
N SER A 65 -2.46 -6.53 -1.21
CA SER A 65 -2.55 -5.10 -1.52
C SER A 65 -1.61 -4.70 -2.67
N ILE A 66 -0.38 -5.22 -2.70
CA ILE A 66 0.57 -4.98 -3.80
C ILE A 66 -0.03 -5.45 -5.12
N ARG A 67 -0.57 -6.68 -5.19
CA ARG A 67 -1.20 -7.18 -6.42
C ARG A 67 -2.38 -6.31 -6.85
N ALA A 68 -3.21 -5.86 -5.91
CA ALA A 68 -4.31 -4.96 -6.23
C ALA A 68 -3.83 -3.63 -6.81
N LEU A 69 -2.78 -3.02 -6.23
CA LEU A 69 -2.15 -1.81 -6.75
C LEU A 69 -1.62 -2.00 -8.18
N LEU A 70 -0.97 -3.14 -8.44
CA LEU A 70 -0.47 -3.49 -9.78
C LEU A 70 -1.60 -3.66 -10.79
N THR A 71 -2.70 -4.33 -10.42
CA THR A 71 -3.89 -4.44 -11.28
C THR A 71 -4.50 -3.09 -11.62
N MET A 72 -4.39 -2.10 -10.72
CA MET A 72 -4.83 -0.74 -10.96
C MET A 72 -3.82 0.11 -11.74
N GLY A 73 -2.65 -0.43 -12.12
CA GLY A 73 -1.65 0.31 -12.89
C GLY A 73 -0.68 1.16 -12.06
N TYR A 74 -0.63 0.97 -10.73
CA TYR A 74 0.38 1.66 -9.91
C TYR A 74 1.80 1.25 -10.37
N PRO A 75 2.73 2.19 -10.58
CA PRO A 75 4.03 1.87 -11.18
C PRO A 75 4.84 0.87 -10.35
N GLU A 76 5.24 -0.24 -10.97
CA GLU A 76 6.02 -1.31 -10.32
C GLU A 76 7.30 -0.78 -9.67
N ASN A 77 8.01 0.12 -10.35
CA ASN A 77 9.24 0.73 -9.86
C ASN A 77 9.04 1.59 -8.59
N LYS A 78 7.82 2.07 -8.32
CA LYS A 78 7.41 2.83 -7.14
C LYS A 78 6.87 1.95 -6.00
N ILE A 79 6.84 0.62 -6.14
CA ILE A 79 6.43 -0.30 -5.08
C ILE A 79 7.66 -1.00 -4.49
N LYS A 80 7.82 -0.91 -3.17
CA LYS A 80 8.84 -1.59 -2.38
C LYS A 80 8.17 -2.43 -1.31
N TYR A 81 8.60 -3.67 -1.16
CA TYR A 81 8.02 -4.60 -0.19
C TYR A 81 9.05 -4.98 0.87
N TYR A 82 8.85 -4.49 2.09
CA TYR A 82 9.62 -4.93 3.24
C TYR A 82 9.00 -6.20 3.82
N ARG A 83 9.36 -7.34 3.21
CA ARG A 83 8.76 -8.65 3.50
C ARG A 83 8.91 -9.08 4.96
N GLY A 84 10.01 -8.74 5.62
CA GLY A 84 10.26 -9.10 7.01
C GLY A 84 9.22 -8.56 7.99
N GLY A 85 8.51 -7.48 7.63
CA GLY A 85 7.46 -6.89 8.44
C GLY A 85 7.93 -6.37 9.80
N MET A 86 6.98 -6.09 10.68
CA MET A 86 7.26 -5.65 12.06
C MET A 86 8.09 -6.66 12.86
N ASN A 87 7.98 -7.96 12.57
CA ASN A 87 8.72 -8.99 13.29
C ASN A 87 10.22 -8.90 13.00
N ALA A 88 10.63 -8.82 11.73
CA ALA A 88 12.04 -8.59 11.41
C ALA A 88 12.54 -7.24 11.92
N TRP A 89 11.72 -6.18 11.81
CA TRP A 89 12.07 -4.85 12.32
C TRP A 89 12.40 -4.86 13.82
N LYS A 90 11.55 -5.51 14.63
CA LYS A 90 11.75 -5.65 16.07
C LYS A 90 12.92 -6.56 16.41
N SER A 91 13.12 -7.66 15.68
CA SER A 91 14.25 -8.58 15.90
C SER A 91 15.61 -7.90 15.69
N LEU A 92 15.66 -6.85 14.87
CA LEU A 92 16.86 -6.02 14.67
C LEU A 92 17.04 -4.93 15.73
N GLY A 93 16.14 -4.83 16.73
CA GLY A 93 16.20 -3.79 17.76
C GLY A 93 15.89 -2.38 17.25
N LEU A 94 15.24 -2.25 16.09
CA LEU A 94 14.94 -0.95 15.49
C LEU A 94 13.78 -0.24 16.21
N THR A 95 13.85 1.10 16.24
CA THR A 95 12.87 1.96 16.91
C THR A 95 11.44 1.68 16.43
N THR A 96 10.50 1.62 17.36
CA THR A 96 9.07 1.55 17.07
C THR A 96 8.33 2.71 17.70
N LYS A 97 7.30 3.22 17.02
CA LYS A 97 6.26 4.05 17.63
C LYS A 97 5.31 3.20 18.47
#